data_AF-A0A7Z9ASG5-F1
#
_entry.id   AF-A0A7Z9ASG5-F1
#
_cell.length_a   1.000
_cell.length_b   1.000
_cell.length_c   1.000
_cell.angle_alpha   90.00
_cell.angle_beta   90.00
_cell.angle_gamma   90.00
#
_symmetry.space_group_name_H-M   'P 1'
#
loop_
_entity.id
_entity.type
_entity.pdbx_description
1 polymer ?
#
loop_
_entity_poly.entity_id
_entity_poly.type
_entity_poly.pdbx_seq_one_letter_code
_entity_poly.pdbx_strand_id
1 'polypeptide(L)' 'MMFYTFQYIKNFILPHIGACLITLQSEKDVVKFYEEIGFCKTGQTRDKNISMAVLTNEFFIE' A
#
# COMPACT_ATOMS: atom_id res chain seq x y z
N MET A 1 1.12 13.91 5.36
CA MET A 1 0.77 13.89 3.91
C MET A 1 0.37 12.50 3.45
N MET A 2 1.21 11.47 3.61
CA MET A 2 0.94 10.11 3.12
C MET A 2 -0.27 9.43 3.80
N PHE A 3 -0.43 9.62 5.10
CA PHE A 3 -1.62 9.17 5.85
C PHE A 3 -2.94 9.75 5.29
N TYR A 4 -2.93 11.03 4.91
CA TYR A 4 -4.09 11.69 4.31
C TYR A 4 -4.44 11.11 2.93
N THR A 5 -3.43 10.82 2.11
CA THR A 5 -3.63 10.13 0.82
C THR A 5 -4.30 8.78 1.00
N PHE A 6 -3.84 8.00 1.99
CA PHE A 6 -4.44 6.72 2.29
C PHE A 6 -5.87 6.82 2.85
N GLN A 7 -6.14 7.78 3.72
CA GLN A 7 -7.51 8.07 4.17
C GLN A 7 -8.42 8.49 3.01
N TYR A 8 -7.92 9.31 2.08
CA TYR A 8 -8.69 9.71 0.91
C TYR A 8 -9.04 8.52 0.01
N ILE A 9 -8.05 7.66 -0.29
CA ILE A 9 -8.28 6.43 -1.04
C ILE A 9 -9.34 5.58 -0.34
N LYS A 10 -9.22 5.38 0.98
CA LYS A 10 -10.16 4.60 1.78
C LYS A 10 -11.59 5.16 1.75
N ASN A 11 -11.75 6.46 1.92
CA ASN A 11 -13.06 7.08 2.11
C ASN A 11 -13.79 7.42 0.80
N PHE A 12 -13.05 7.71 -0.26
CA PHE A 12 -13.64 8.24 -1.50
C PHE A 12 -13.47 7.33 -2.72
N ILE A 13 -12.52 6.39 -2.68
CA ILE A 13 -12.24 5.50 -3.82
C ILE A 13 -12.76 4.10 -3.53
N LEU A 14 -12.33 3.49 -2.42
CA LEU A 14 -12.69 2.09 -2.10
C LEU A 14 -14.19 1.78 -2.00
N PRO A 15 -15.08 2.67 -1.52
CA PRO A 15 -16.51 2.33 -1.42
C PRO A 15 -17.19 2.13 -2.78
N HIS A 16 -16.56 2.61 -3.86
CA HIS A 16 -17.10 2.56 -5.21
C HIS A 16 -16.40 1.53 -6.10
N ILE A 17 -15.42 0.82 -5.57
CA ILE A 17 -14.62 -0.17 -6.29
C ILE A 17 -14.67 -1.48 -5.49
N GLY A 18 -14.72 -2.63 -6.16
CA GLY A 18 -14.60 -3.92 -5.48
C GLY A 18 -13.23 -4.10 -4.79
N ALA A 19 -12.92 -5.32 -4.35
CA ALA A 19 -11.60 -5.63 -3.81
C ALA A 19 -10.51 -5.18 -4.81
N CYS A 20 -9.64 -4.26 -4.38
CA CYS A 20 -8.59 -3.71 -5.23
C CYS A 20 -7.22 -3.88 -4.57
N LEU A 21 -6.19 -3.88 -5.41
CA LEU A 21 -4.80 -4.07 -5.02
C LEU A 21 -4.09 -2.71 -5.13
N ILE A 22 -3.63 -2.17 -4.01
CA ILE A 22 -2.76 -0.99 -4.02
C ILE A 22 -1.34 -1.49 -4.17
N THR A 23 -0.63 -1.05 -5.20
CA THR A 23 0.79 -1.39 -5.43
C THR A 23 1.66 -0.14 -5.32
N LEU A 24 2.86 -0.29 -4.75
CA LEU A 24 3.84 0.79 -4.64
C LEU A 24 5.27 0.28 -4.83
N GLN A 25 6.17 1.22 -5.10
CA GLN A 25 7.61 0.98 -5.17
C GLN A 25 8.26 1.61 -3.93
N SER A 26 8.65 0.77 -2.97
CA SER A 26 9.30 1.22 -1.73
C SER A 26 10.80 1.31 -1.93
N GLU A 27 11.43 2.38 -1.43
CA GLU A 27 12.88 2.35 -1.20
C GLU A 27 13.21 1.29 -0.15
N LYS A 28 14.43 0.73 -0.21
CA LYS A 28 14.84 -0.38 0.66
C LYS A 28 14.78 -0.02 2.15
N ASP A 29 15.06 1.23 2.47
CA ASP A 29 15.21 1.70 3.84
C ASP A 29 13.86 1.94 4.54
N VAL A 30 12.77 2.06 3.77
CA VAL A 30 11.42 2.35 4.28
C VAL A 30 10.44 1.18 4.13
N VAL A 31 10.91 0.01 3.68
CA VAL A 31 10.07 -1.19 3.53
C VAL A 31 9.32 -1.56 4.81
N LYS A 32 10.01 -1.48 5.97
CA LYS A 32 9.40 -1.84 7.26
C LYS A 32 8.19 -0.97 7.60
N PHE A 33 8.22 0.31 7.25
CA PHE A 33 7.08 1.20 7.44
C PHE A 33 5.86 0.71 6.64
N TYR A 34 6.07 0.27 5.40
CA TYR A 34 4.99 -0.26 4.57
C TYR A 34 4.50 -1.64 5.07
N GLU A 35 5.40 -2.48 5.58
CA GLU A 35 5.03 -3.76 6.22
C GLU A 35 4.16 -3.52 7.47
N GLU A 36 4.47 -2.52 8.30
CA GLU A 36 3.70 -2.16 9.50
C GLU A 36 2.27 -1.70 9.18
N ILE A 37 2.04 -1.08 8.02
CA ILE A 37 0.70 -0.64 7.57
C ILE A 37 0.00 -1.68 6.68
N GLY A 38 0.54 -2.90 6.59
CA GLY A 38 -0.12 -4.05 5.95
C GLY A 38 0.32 -4.37 4.52
N PHE A 39 1.32 -3.70 3.95
CA PHE A 39 1.84 -4.08 2.63
C PHE A 39 2.75 -5.31 2.69
N CYS A 40 2.59 -6.17 1.69
CA CYS A 40 3.41 -7.35 1.46
C CYS A 40 4.31 -7.17 0.23
N LYS A 41 5.50 -7.76 0.25
CA LYS A 41 6.42 -7.77 -0.91
C LYS A 41 5.82 -8.64 -2.02
N THR A 42 5.79 -8.13 -3.26
CA THR A 42 5.19 -8.86 -4.40
C THR A 42 6.20 -9.65 -5.25
N GLY A 43 7.44 -9.79 -4.79
CA GLY A 43 8.49 -10.56 -5.46
C GLY A 43 9.10 -9.92 -6.71
N GLN A 44 8.48 -8.87 -7.25
CA GLN A 44 9.07 -8.08 -8.34
C GLN A 44 9.94 -6.95 -7.79
N THR A 45 11.25 -7.08 -7.89
CA THR A 45 12.18 -5.97 -7.62
C THR A 45 12.43 -5.24 -8.94
N ARG A 46 12.04 -3.97 -9.06
CA ARG A 46 12.47 -3.11 -10.16
C ARG A 46 13.64 -2.26 -9.68
N ASP A 47 14.81 -2.54 -10.24
CA ASP A 47 16.06 -1.83 -10.00
C ASP A 47 16.47 -1.78 -8.51
N LYS A 48 16.23 -0.63 -7.86
CA LYS A 48 16.61 -0.33 -6.48
C LYS A 48 15.45 -0.41 -5.49
N ASN A 49 14.20 -0.46 -5.98
CA ASN A 49 13.01 -0.39 -5.15
C ASN A 49 12.34 -1.76 -5.04
N ILE A 50 11.71 -1.98 -3.89
CA ILE A 50 10.98 -3.21 -3.56
C ILE A 50 9.52 -2.96 -3.90
N SER A 51 8.97 -3.74 -4.82
CA SER A 51 7.53 -3.69 -5.09
C SER A 51 6.78 -4.27 -3.90
N MET A 52 5.79 -3.53 -3.45
CA MET A 52 4.92 -3.93 -2.36
C MET A 52 3.47 -3.74 -2.77
N ALA A 53 2.58 -4.55 -2.21
CA ALA A 53 1.16 -4.42 -2.43
C ALA A 53 0.35 -4.79 -1.19
N VAL A 54 -0.84 -4.23 -1.11
CA VAL A 54 -1.82 -4.52 -0.07
C VAL A 54 -3.20 -4.64 -0.69
N LEU A 55 -3.98 -5.59 -0.21
CA LEU A 55 -5.38 -5.69 -0.57
C LEU A 55 -6.19 -4.72 0.28
N THR A 56 -7.13 -4.02 -0.33
CA THR A 56 -7.82 -2.94 0.34
C THR A 56 -8.83 -3.37 1.39
N ASN A 57 -9.24 -4.65 1.38
CA ASN A 57 -9.96 -5.30 2.47
C ASN A 57 -9.08 -5.55 3.71
N GLU A 58 -7.75 -5.52 3.56
CA GLU A 58 -6.76 -5.71 4.62
C GLU A 58 -6.11 -4.38 5.04
N PHE A 59 -6.62 -3.26 4.52
CA PHE A 59 -6.07 -1.93 4.78
C PHE A 59 -6.62 -1.34 6.09
N PHE A 60 -6.02 -1.78 7.21
CA PHE A 60 -6.36 -1.31 8.55
C PHE A 60 -5.58 -0.03 8.90
N ILE A 61 -6.02 1.10 8.34
CA ILE A 61 -5.61 2.42 8.82
C ILE A 61 -6.77 2.97 9.66
N GLU A 62 -6.56 3.06 10.98
CA GLU A 62 -7.41 3.80 11.94
C GLU A 62 -7.04 5.29 11.95
#